data_AF-A0ABD5S0N5-F1
#
_entry.id   AF-A0ABD5S0N5-F1
#
_cell.length_a   1.000
_cell.length_b   1.000
_cell.length_c   1.000
_cell.angle_alpha   90.00
_cell.angle_beta   90.00
_cell.angle_gamma   90.00
#
_symmetry.space_group_name_H-M   'P 1'
#
loop_
_entity.id
_entity.type
_entity.pdbx_description
1 polymer ?
#
loop_
_entity_poly.entity_id
_entity_poly.type
_entity_poly.pdbx_seq_one_letter_code
_entity_poly.pdbx_strand_id
1 'polypeptide(L)' 'MTDWTEKYRPSTLSEVRGNDSARDEFEEWARSWDDHRKAVVLHGSPGVGKTSAAHALAADMGWETVELNAS' A
#
# COMPACT_ATOMS: atom_id res chain seq x y z
N MET A 1 -22.52 0.31 11.75
CA MET A 1 -22.33 -0.85 10.85
C MET A 1 -21.13 -0.48 9.99
N THR A 2 -20.01 -1.20 10.11
CA THR A 2 -18.78 -0.84 9.38
C THR A 2 -18.99 -1.07 7.88
N ASP A 3 -18.54 -0.12 7.06
CA ASP A 3 -18.59 -0.26 5.61
C ASP A 3 -17.85 -1.54 5.16
N TRP A 4 -18.39 -2.23 4.15
CA TRP A 4 -17.81 -3.49 3.67
C TRP A 4 -16.39 -3.30 3.14
N THR A 5 -16.11 -2.17 2.50
CA THR A 5 -14.79 -1.88 1.94
C THR A 5 -13.74 -1.68 3.03
N GLU A 6 -14.13 -1.16 4.20
CA GLU A 6 -13.26 -1.07 5.37
C GLU A 6 -13.12 -2.41 6.08
N LYS A 7 -14.22 -3.16 6.23
CA LYS A 7 -14.22 -4.47 6.89
C LYS A 7 -13.29 -5.48 6.21
N TYR A 8 -13.24 -5.45 4.88
CA TYR A 8 -12.44 -6.37 4.06
C TYR A 8 -11.26 -5.68 3.37
N ARG A 9 -10.86 -4.49 3.86
CA ARG A 9 -9.65 -3.84 3.39
C ARG A 9 -8.44 -4.76 3.67
N PRO A 10 -7.54 -4.97 2.71
CA PRO A 10 -6.30 -5.71 2.93
C PRO A 10 -5.53 -5.15 4.12
N SER A 11 -5.12 -6.03 5.02
CA SER A 11 -4.31 -5.70 6.20
C SER A 11 -2.82 -5.95 5.97
N THR A 12 -2.50 -6.87 5.06
CA THR A 12 -1.15 -7.15 4.59
C THR A 12 -1.08 -6.99 3.07
N LEU A 13 0.10 -6.69 2.54
CA LEU A 13 0.29 -6.50 1.10
C LEU A 13 -0.05 -7.79 0.33
N SER A 14 0.18 -8.95 0.95
CA SER A 14 -0.16 -10.27 0.40
C SER A 14 -1.66 -10.48 0.13
N GLU A 15 -2.54 -9.76 0.84
CA GLU A 15 -3.99 -9.82 0.66
C GLU A 15 -4.49 -8.95 -0.50
N VAL A 16 -3.66 -8.05 -1.02
CA VAL A 16 -3.98 -7.24 -2.20
C VAL A 16 -4.12 -8.17 -3.43
N ARG A 17 -5.26 -8.08 -4.11
CA ARG A 17 -5.58 -8.92 -5.26
C ARG A 17 -5.32 -8.18 -6.58
N GLY A 18 -4.50 -8.80 -7.43
CA GLY A 18 -4.11 -8.26 -8.72
C GLY A 18 -2.97 -7.25 -8.63
N ASN A 19 -2.51 -6.77 -9.79
CA ASN A 19 -1.31 -5.94 -9.93
C ASN A 19 -0.04 -6.61 -9.35
N ASP A 20 0.05 -7.94 -9.43
CA ASP A 20 1.08 -8.73 -8.74
C ASP A 20 2.50 -8.20 -9.00
N SER A 21 2.86 -7.91 -10.26
CA SER A 21 4.19 -7.34 -10.57
C SER A 21 4.45 -5.98 -9.91
N ALA A 22 3.46 -5.09 -9.88
CA ALA A 22 3.61 -3.76 -9.25
C ALA A 22 3.61 -3.86 -7.72
N ARG A 23 2.87 -4.82 -7.17
CA ARG A 23 2.87 -5.13 -5.75
C ARG A 23 4.24 -5.64 -5.32
N ASP A 24 4.80 -6.58 -6.07
CA ASP A 24 6.09 -7.19 -5.77
C ASP A 24 7.22 -6.14 -5.90
N GLU A 25 7.20 -5.28 -6.92
CA GLU A 25 8.13 -4.14 -7.05
C GLU A 25 8.01 -3.14 -5.88
N PHE A 26 6.78 -2.88 -5.42
CA PHE A 26 6.53 -2.00 -4.28
C PHE A 26 7.06 -2.59 -2.96
N GLU A 27 6.96 -3.91 -2.79
CA GLU A 27 7.55 -4.63 -1.66
C GLU A 27 9.09 -4.57 -1.69
N GLU A 28 9.70 -4.80 -2.86
CA GLU A 28 11.15 -4.69 -3.05
C GLU A 28 11.67 -3.27 -2.77
N TRP A 29 10.93 -2.25 -3.23
CA TRP A 29 11.21 -0.86 -2.90
C TRP A 29 11.22 -0.64 -1.37
N ALA A 30 10.22 -1.14 -0.64
CA ALA A 30 10.17 -0.94 0.81
C ALA A 30 11.30 -1.68 1.54
N ARG A 31 11.63 -2.91 1.10
CA ARG A 31 12.71 -3.70 1.69
C ARG A 31 14.09 -3.07 1.50
N SER A 32 14.30 -2.32 0.42
CA SER A 32 15.56 -1.62 0.12
C SER A 32 15.56 -0.15 0.56
N TRP A 33 14.54 0.31 1.28
CA TRP A 33 14.34 1.72 1.62
C TRP A 33 15.54 2.37 2.31
N ASP A 34 16.21 1.67 3.23
CA ASP A 34 17.34 2.21 3.98
C ASP A 34 18.53 2.59 3.10
N ASP A 35 18.68 1.95 1.94
CA ASP A 35 19.76 2.20 0.99
C ASP A 35 19.52 3.45 0.15
N HIS A 36 18.27 3.69 -0.28
CA HIS A 36 17.97 4.71 -1.28
C HIS A 36 17.18 5.91 -0.73
N ARG A 37 16.28 5.71 0.25
CA ARG A 37 15.42 6.74 0.87
C ARG A 37 14.69 7.64 -0.15
N LYS A 38 14.12 7.03 -1.19
CA LYS A 38 13.50 7.71 -2.35
C LYS A 38 12.03 7.41 -2.41
N ALA A 39 11.21 8.46 -2.55
CA ALA A 39 9.78 8.33 -2.72
C ALA A 39 9.39 7.44 -3.92
N VAL A 40 8.23 6.79 -3.81
CA VAL A 40 7.58 6.03 -4.88
C VAL A 40 6.21 6.62 -5.17
N VAL A 41 5.75 6.49 -6.41
CA VAL A 41 4.43 6.97 -6.85
C VAL A 41 3.60 5.78 -7.30
N LEU A 42 2.51 5.51 -6.59
CA LEU A 42 1.51 4.54 -7.02
C LEU A 42 0.50 5.23 -7.94
N HIS A 43 0.42 4.81 -9.20
CA HIS A 43 -0.50 5.37 -10.18
C HIS A 43 -1.42 4.30 -10.79
N GLY A 44 -2.60 4.71 -11.23
CA GLY A 44 -3.60 3.81 -11.80
C GLY A 44 -5.02 4.30 -11.57
N SER A 45 -6.00 3.62 -12.18
CA SER A 45 -7.42 3.97 -12.13
C SER A 45 -7.96 4.08 -10.69
N PRO A 46 -9.03 4.86 -10.45
CA PRO A 46 -9.70 4.89 -9.14
C PRO A 46 -10.15 3.50 -8.70
N GLY A 47 -10.07 3.20 -7.39
CA GLY A 47 -10.59 1.95 -6.82
C GLY A 47 -9.73 0.68 -7.02
N VAL A 48 -8.54 0.77 -7.61
CA VAL A 48 -7.66 -0.41 -7.86
C VAL A 48 -6.76 -0.82 -6.69
N GLY A 49 -6.96 -0.24 -5.49
CA GLY A 49 -6.24 -0.63 -4.28
C GLY A 49 -4.94 0.14 -3.98
N LYS A 50 -4.64 1.26 -4.66
CA LYS A 50 -3.41 2.06 -4.42
C LYS A 50 -3.23 2.48 -2.95
N THR A 51 -4.23 3.15 -2.39
CA THR A 51 -4.21 3.60 -0.99
C THR A 51 -4.18 2.42 -0.02
N SER A 52 -4.97 1.37 -0.30
CA SER A 52 -4.98 0.16 0.51
C SER A 52 -3.62 -0.54 0.52
N ALA A 53 -2.93 -0.62 -0.62
CA ALA A 53 -1.59 -1.20 -0.72
C ALA A 53 -0.54 -0.42 0.07
N ALA A 54 -0.61 0.92 0.08
CA ALA A 54 0.31 1.74 0.87
C ALA A 54 0.17 1.48 2.38
N HIS A 55 -1.07 1.41 2.88
CA HIS A 55 -1.35 1.06 4.28
C HIS A 55 -0.94 -0.37 4.61
N ALA A 56 -1.24 -1.31 3.74
CA ALA A 56 -0.93 -2.72 3.94
C ALA A 56 0.59 -2.98 3.97
N LEU A 57 1.36 -2.35 3.06
CA LEU A 57 2.82 -2.44 3.08
C LEU A 57 3.42 -1.78 4.34
N ALA A 58 2.89 -0.62 4.75
CA ALA A 58 3.35 0.01 5.98
C ALA A 58 3.11 -0.87 7.20
N ALA A 59 1.96 -1.55 7.28
CA ALA A 59 1.67 -2.53 8.33
C ALA A 59 2.65 -3.71 8.30
N ASP A 60 2.93 -4.28 7.13
CA ASP A 60 3.90 -5.37 6.97
C ASP A 60 5.32 -4.98 7.38
N MET A 61 5.71 -3.73 7.12
CA MET A 61 7.03 -3.19 7.49
C MET A 61 7.09 -2.66 8.93
N GLY A 62 5.96 -2.65 9.65
CA GLY A 62 5.87 -2.07 11.00
C GLY A 62 6.10 -0.55 11.03
N TRP A 63 5.80 0.14 9.92
CA TRP A 63 5.97 1.59 9.80
C TRP A 63 4.78 2.36 10.35
N GLU A 64 5.04 3.50 10.97
CA GLU A 64 4.00 4.46 11.33
C GLU A 64 3.54 5.23 10.09
N THR A 65 2.22 5.33 9.89
CA THR A 65 1.62 5.97 8.72
C THR A 65 1.15 7.38 9.04
N VAL A 66 1.57 8.36 8.22
CA VAL A 66 0.99 9.70 8.17
C VAL A 66 0.38 9.91 6.80
N GLU A 67 -0.94 10.06 6.73
CA GLU A 67 -1.69 10.26 5.48
C GLU A 67 -2.14 11.72 5.35
N LEU A 68 -1.86 12.32 4.20
CA LEU A 68 -2.32 13.66 3.83
C LEU A 68 -3.23 13.54 2.61
N ASN A 69 -4.45 14.04 2.73
CA ASN A 69 -5.46 14.02 1.68
C ASN A 69 -5.68 15.43 1.13
N ALA A 70 -6.07 15.51 -0.15
CA ALA A 70 -6.27 16.78 -0.86
C ALA A 70 -7.64 17.45 -0.60
N SER A 71 -8.31 17.10 0.50
CA SER A 71 -9.63 17.63 0.89
C SER A 71 -9.57 19.08 1.34
#